data_AF-A9JSH8-F1
#
_entry.id   AF-A9JSH8-F1
#
_cell.length_a   1.000
_cell.length_b   1.000
_cell.length_c   1.000
_cell.angle_alpha   90.00
_cell.angle_beta   90.00
_cell.angle_gamma   90.00
#
_symmetry.space_group_name_H-M   'P 1'
#
loop_
_entity.id
_entity.type
_entity.pdbx_description
1 polymer ?
#
loop_
_entity_poly.entity_id
_entity_poly.type
_entity_poly.pdbx_seq_one_letter_code
_entity_poly.pdbx_strand_id
1 'polypeptide(L)'
;MILKLVFILIIIAYATGDRTKSNNQYDDDDRVKVFPELAINSQSDTMSNLRGGGNSVYFTNGLPTNFDSRKKWPNCPSIGHIYNQGNCRSSYAVAAASAASDRICIHSNSTKNPIMSAQQIISCCYLCGYGCDGGSLFESWDFYRRHGFVSGGEYNSNQGCQPYTIPPCKLINEKPPGHSCTTFNREETPTCEKKCNNPNYYTSFRADIYRGKYYKVSPYMAMKEIFDNGPITTQFYMYRDLVDYKSGVYQYDE
;
A
#
# COMPACT_ATOMS: atom_id res chain seq x y z
N MET A 1 -24.94 -6.22 -23.57
CA MET A 1 -24.06 -6.91 -22.59
C MET A 1 -22.72 -6.18 -22.59
N ILE A 2 -22.61 -5.12 -21.78
CA ILE A 2 -21.46 -4.20 -21.80
C ILE A 2 -20.45 -4.69 -20.77
N LEU A 3 -19.30 -5.13 -21.27
CA LEU A 3 -18.15 -5.56 -20.47
C LEU A 3 -17.50 -4.30 -19.84
N LYS A 4 -17.82 -3.97 -18.59
CA LYS A 4 -17.16 -2.89 -17.85
C LYS A 4 -15.82 -3.41 -17.32
N LEU A 5 -14.72 -3.04 -17.98
CA LEU A 5 -13.37 -3.22 -17.47
C LEU A 5 -13.17 -2.29 -16.26
N VAL A 6 -13.09 -2.87 -15.06
CA VAL A 6 -12.61 -2.18 -13.87
C VAL A 6 -11.08 -2.13 -13.95
N PHE A 7 -10.54 -0.95 -14.26
CA PHE A 7 -9.10 -0.70 -14.16
C PHE A 7 -8.71 -0.51 -12.69
N ILE A 8 -8.35 -1.61 -12.03
CA ILE A 8 -7.71 -1.57 -10.71
C ILE A 8 -6.22 -1.30 -10.94
N LEU A 9 -5.75 -0.10 -10.60
CA LEU A 9 -4.32 0.22 -10.58
C LEU A 9 -3.76 -0.23 -9.23
N ILE A 10 -2.78 -1.13 -9.26
CA ILE A 10 -2.15 -1.74 -8.09
C ILE A 10 -0.66 -1.34 -8.08
N ILE A 11 -0.17 -0.78 -6.97
CA ILE A 11 1.18 -0.19 -6.84
C ILE A 11 1.86 -0.67 -5.55
N ILE A 12 3.17 -0.92 -5.57
CA ILE A 12 3.92 -1.34 -4.36
C ILE A 12 5.39 -0.98 -4.42
N ALA A 13 6.04 -0.80 -3.26
CA ALA A 13 7.51 -0.83 -3.13
C ALA A 13 8.08 -1.92 -2.20
N TYR A 14 9.33 -2.29 -2.49
CA TYR A 14 10.25 -3.07 -1.68
C TYR A 14 11.11 -2.14 -0.81
N ALA A 15 11.32 -2.50 0.45
CA ALA A 15 12.40 -1.95 1.28
C ALA A 15 13.63 -2.85 1.18
N THR A 16 14.78 -2.32 0.73
CA THR A 16 16.00 -3.12 0.61
C THR A 16 16.99 -2.77 1.71
N GLY A 17 17.23 -3.72 2.63
CA GLY A 17 18.52 -3.85 3.30
C GLY A 17 19.46 -4.68 2.42
N ASP A 18 20.75 -4.34 2.43
CA ASP A 18 21.79 -4.98 1.63
C ASP A 18 21.69 -6.52 1.66
N ARG A 19 21.63 -7.12 0.47
CA ARG A 19 21.60 -8.57 0.15
C ARG A 19 20.25 -9.30 0.19
N THR A 20 19.25 -8.79 -0.52
CA THR A 20 18.10 -9.62 -0.95
C THR A 20 18.11 -9.82 -2.47
N LYS A 21 17.92 -11.07 -2.89
CA LYS A 21 17.99 -11.55 -4.29
C LYS A 21 17.10 -10.71 -5.19
N SER A 22 17.66 -10.17 -6.28
CA SER A 22 16.89 -9.52 -7.34
C SER A 22 15.80 -10.49 -7.82
N ASN A 23 14.55 -10.05 -7.78
CA ASN A 23 13.44 -10.85 -8.27
C ASN A 23 13.65 -11.08 -9.78
N ASN A 24 13.92 -12.32 -10.20
CA ASN A 24 14.27 -12.67 -11.59
C ASN A 24 13.12 -12.45 -12.60
N GLN A 25 12.00 -11.88 -12.17
CA GLN A 25 10.73 -11.85 -12.87
C GLN A 25 10.41 -10.51 -13.55
N TYR A 26 11.16 -9.44 -13.27
CA TYR A 26 10.99 -8.12 -13.88
C TYR A 26 12.31 -7.64 -14.50
N ASP A 27 12.25 -7.03 -15.68
CA ASP A 27 13.42 -6.44 -16.35
C ASP A 27 13.84 -5.12 -15.68
N ASP A 28 14.93 -4.53 -16.16
CA ASP A 28 15.47 -3.28 -15.61
C ASP A 28 14.54 -2.07 -15.85
N ASP A 29 13.48 -2.23 -16.66
CA ASP A 29 12.43 -1.25 -16.93
C ASP A 29 11.11 -1.57 -16.16
N ASP A 30 11.15 -2.45 -15.16
CA ASP A 30 10.01 -2.91 -14.36
C ASP A 30 8.88 -3.56 -15.18
N ARG A 31 9.18 -4.09 -16.37
CA ARG A 31 8.25 -4.91 -17.15
C ARG A 31 8.39 -6.37 -16.74
N VAL A 32 7.29 -7.12 -16.75
CA VAL A 32 7.33 -8.57 -16.50
C VAL A 32 8.23 -9.20 -17.57
N LYS A 33 9.28 -9.92 -17.14
CA LYS A 33 10.11 -10.69 -18.07
C LYS A 33 9.24 -11.73 -18.75
N VAL A 34 9.15 -11.66 -20.07
CA VAL A 34 8.55 -12.72 -20.89
C VAL A 34 9.54 -13.87 -20.89
N PHE A 35 9.29 -14.90 -20.08
CA PHE A 35 10.10 -16.12 -20.11
C PHE A 35 9.82 -16.86 -21.42
N PRO A 36 10.84 -17.25 -22.20
CA PRO A 36 10.66 -18.19 -23.29
C PRO A 36 10.13 -19.50 -22.71
N GLU A 37 9.01 -19.94 -23.26
CA GLU A 37 8.30 -21.16 -22.97
C GLU A 37 9.27 -22.36 -22.83
N LEU A 38 9.35 -22.96 -21.65
CA LEU A 38 9.80 -24.35 -21.56
C LEU A 38 8.65 -25.17 -22.15
N ALA A 39 8.81 -25.53 -23.42
CA ALA A 39 7.89 -26.37 -24.17
C ALA A 39 7.58 -27.65 -23.38
N ILE A 40 6.45 -27.68 -22.69
CA ILE A 40 5.81 -28.93 -22.31
C ILE A 40 5.12 -29.42 -23.59
N ASN A 41 5.74 -30.41 -24.22
CA ASN A 41 5.18 -31.15 -25.34
C ASN A 41 3.82 -31.74 -24.95
N SER A 42 2.75 -31.05 -25.30
CA SER A 42 1.48 -31.69 -25.64
C SER A 42 0.81 -30.90 -26.76
N GLN A 43 1.07 -31.35 -27.99
CA GLN A 43 0.30 -30.95 -29.16
C GLN A 43 -1.17 -31.28 -28.92
N SER A 44 -2.03 -30.28 -28.73
CA SER A 44 -3.43 -30.34 -29.19
C SER A 44 -4.25 -29.04 -29.05
N ASP A 45 -3.88 -28.06 -28.21
CA ASP A 45 -4.84 -26.97 -27.88
C ASP A 45 -4.41 -25.54 -28.30
N THR A 46 -3.71 -25.39 -29.43
CA THR A 46 -3.38 -24.06 -29.99
C THR A 46 -4.37 -23.64 -31.07
N MET A 47 -5.52 -23.06 -30.67
CA MET A 47 -6.16 -21.90 -31.32
C MET A 47 -7.56 -21.64 -30.75
N SER A 48 -7.67 -20.83 -29.67
CA SER A 48 -8.91 -20.08 -29.36
C SER A 48 -8.87 -19.09 -28.18
N ASN A 49 -7.75 -18.86 -27.49
CA ASN A 49 -7.76 -18.04 -26.26
C ASN A 49 -7.28 -16.58 -26.42
N LEU A 50 -7.75 -15.90 -27.48
CA LEU A 50 -7.64 -14.42 -27.63
C LEU A 50 -8.82 -13.67 -26.96
N ARG A 51 -9.47 -14.28 -25.97
CA ARG A 51 -10.44 -13.61 -25.07
C ARG A 51 -10.08 -13.88 -23.61
N GLY A 52 -9.26 -13.00 -23.03
CA GLY A 52 -9.34 -12.56 -21.62
C GLY A 52 -9.35 -13.57 -20.47
N GLY A 53 -8.97 -14.84 -20.64
CA GLY A 53 -9.02 -15.84 -19.57
C GLY A 53 -7.74 -16.64 -19.30
N GLY A 54 -6.89 -16.85 -20.31
CA GLY A 54 -5.75 -17.78 -20.21
C GLY A 54 -4.65 -17.34 -19.24
N ASN A 55 -4.27 -16.05 -19.26
CA ASN A 55 -3.13 -15.57 -18.48
C ASN A 55 -3.37 -15.63 -16.97
N SER A 56 -4.60 -15.46 -16.49
CA SER A 56 -4.91 -15.52 -15.06
C SER A 56 -4.64 -16.90 -14.47
N VAL A 57 -4.99 -17.96 -15.21
CA VAL A 57 -4.88 -19.35 -14.74
C VAL A 57 -3.43 -19.75 -14.49
N TYR A 58 -2.50 -19.31 -15.34
CA TYR A 58 -1.07 -19.59 -15.17
C TYR A 58 -0.49 -18.95 -13.91
N PHE A 59 -0.90 -17.72 -13.58
CA PHE A 59 -0.36 -16.98 -12.44
C PHE A 59 -1.01 -17.33 -11.10
N THR A 60 -2.19 -17.95 -11.13
CA THR A 60 -2.86 -18.48 -9.93
C THR A 60 -2.60 -19.96 -9.69
N ASN A 61 -1.95 -20.66 -10.62
CA ASN A 61 -1.68 -22.09 -10.48
C ASN A 61 -0.77 -22.35 -9.26
N GLY A 62 -1.23 -23.20 -8.35
CA GLY A 62 -0.53 -23.49 -7.08
C GLY A 62 -0.72 -22.46 -5.97
N LEU A 63 -1.49 -21.39 -6.18
CA LEU A 63 -1.89 -20.49 -5.10
C LEU A 63 -3.10 -21.05 -4.32
N PRO A 64 -3.22 -20.77 -3.01
CA PRO A 64 -4.37 -21.21 -2.24
C PRO A 64 -5.65 -20.47 -2.69
N THR A 65 -6.80 -21.14 -2.55
CA THR A 65 -8.12 -20.55 -2.84
C THR A 65 -8.47 -19.42 -1.88
N ASN A 66 -7.92 -19.42 -0.67
CA ASN A 66 -8.07 -18.37 0.33
C ASN A 66 -6.70 -17.97 0.88
N PHE A 67 -6.48 -16.67 1.03
CA PHE A 67 -5.23 -16.13 1.52
C PHE A 67 -5.46 -15.00 2.53
N ASP A 68 -4.67 -14.99 3.60
CA ASP A 68 -4.67 -13.92 4.60
C ASP A 68 -3.23 -13.64 5.03
N SER A 69 -2.71 -12.46 4.67
CA SER A 69 -1.35 -12.03 5.00
C SER A 69 -1.08 -12.08 6.51
N ARG A 70 -2.08 -11.82 7.36
CA ARG A 70 -1.93 -11.84 8.82
C ARG A 70 -1.64 -13.24 9.33
N LYS A 71 -2.14 -14.28 8.63
CA LYS A 71 -1.88 -15.68 8.96
C LYS A 71 -0.55 -16.17 8.40
N LYS A 72 -0.13 -15.69 7.22
CA LYS A 72 1.16 -16.07 6.62
C LYS A 72 2.35 -15.44 7.32
N TRP A 73 2.22 -14.19 7.77
CA TRP A 73 3.27 -13.46 8.47
C TRP A 73 2.79 -12.95 9.85
N PRO A 74 2.52 -13.86 10.80
CA PRO A 74 1.97 -13.49 12.11
C PRO A 74 2.94 -12.64 12.96
N ASN A 75 4.24 -12.70 12.67
CA ASN A 75 5.27 -11.91 13.34
C ASN A 75 5.39 -10.48 12.79
N CYS A 76 4.55 -10.09 11.85
CA CYS A 76 4.46 -8.74 11.28
C CYS A 76 3.16 -8.06 11.72
N PRO A 77 3.12 -7.43 12.92
CA PRO A 77 1.87 -6.92 13.48
C PRO A 77 1.24 -5.77 12.68
N SER A 78 2.03 -5.06 11.86
CA SER A 78 1.52 -3.97 11.01
C SER A 78 0.45 -4.44 10.01
N ILE A 79 0.52 -5.69 9.54
CA ILE A 79 -0.38 -6.24 8.51
C ILE A 79 -1.84 -6.26 9.00
N GLY A 80 -2.04 -6.43 10.30
CA GLY A 80 -3.36 -6.45 10.93
C GLY A 80 -3.79 -5.11 11.52
N HIS A 81 -2.94 -4.09 11.49
CA HIS A 81 -3.21 -2.80 12.12
C HIS A 81 -3.98 -1.89 11.16
N ILE A 82 -4.99 -1.18 11.70
CA ILE A 82 -5.87 -0.30 10.93
C ILE A 82 -5.60 1.14 11.36
N TYR A 83 -5.10 1.95 10.42
CA TYR A 83 -4.74 3.35 10.64
C TYR A 83 -5.93 4.29 10.34
N ASN A 84 -6.07 5.36 11.12
CA ASN A 84 -7.07 6.41 10.89
C ASN A 84 -6.42 7.66 10.26
N GLN A 85 -6.90 8.07 9.07
CA GLN A 85 -6.37 9.22 8.35
C GLN A 85 -6.83 10.60 8.88
N GLY A 86 -7.81 10.62 9.79
CA GLY A 86 -8.43 11.84 10.30
C GLY A 86 -9.24 12.60 9.24
N ASN A 87 -9.56 13.87 9.51
CA ASN A 87 -10.27 14.73 8.56
C ASN A 87 -9.31 15.34 7.51
N CYS A 88 -8.58 14.46 6.83
CA CYS A 88 -7.54 14.76 5.84
C CYS A 88 -7.64 13.72 4.72
N ARG A 89 -7.57 14.13 3.45
CA ARG A 89 -7.66 13.22 2.29
C ARG A 89 -6.33 12.52 2.00
N SER A 90 -5.72 11.94 3.02
CA SER A 90 -4.37 11.35 3.00
C SER A 90 -4.35 9.83 2.81
N SER A 91 -5.43 9.22 2.33
CA SER A 91 -5.51 7.76 2.10
C SER A 91 -4.35 7.21 1.26
N TYR A 92 -3.92 7.99 0.25
CA TYR A 92 -2.78 7.66 -0.60
C TYR A 92 -1.46 7.50 0.18
N ALA A 93 -1.24 8.38 1.17
CA ALA A 93 -0.06 8.38 2.03
C ALA A 93 -0.14 7.28 3.10
N VAL A 94 -1.31 7.14 3.75
CA VAL A 94 -1.55 6.08 4.73
C VAL A 94 -1.35 4.71 4.09
N ALA A 95 -1.96 4.45 2.93
CA ALA A 95 -1.81 3.18 2.22
C ALA A 95 -0.34 2.86 1.88
N ALA A 96 0.40 3.84 1.34
CA ALA A 96 1.81 3.65 1.00
C ALA A 96 2.67 3.37 2.24
N ALA A 97 2.46 4.12 3.32
CA ALA A 97 3.17 3.89 4.59
C ALA A 97 2.85 2.52 5.19
N SER A 98 1.57 2.13 5.27
CA SER A 98 1.15 0.83 5.81
C SER A 98 1.76 -0.34 5.04
N ALA A 99 1.65 -0.34 3.71
CA ALA A 99 2.23 -1.40 2.90
C ALA A 99 3.76 -1.44 2.96
N ALA A 100 4.42 -0.28 3.08
CA ALA A 100 5.86 -0.22 3.29
C ALA A 100 6.26 -0.83 4.63
N SER A 101 5.54 -0.54 5.72
CA SER A 101 5.73 -1.18 7.03
C SER A 101 5.64 -2.70 6.96
N ASP A 102 4.58 -3.20 6.34
CA ASP A 102 4.35 -4.64 6.16
C ASP A 102 5.51 -5.30 5.43
N ARG A 103 5.92 -4.71 4.31
CA ARG A 103 6.97 -5.25 3.46
C ARG A 103 8.35 -5.15 4.07
N ILE A 104 8.64 -4.10 4.84
CA ILE A 104 9.87 -4.03 5.64
C ILE A 104 9.92 -5.20 6.61
N CYS A 105 8.82 -5.49 7.31
CA CYS A 105 8.77 -6.64 8.21
C CYS A 105 8.94 -7.98 7.48
N ILE A 106 8.16 -8.22 6.43
CA ILE A 106 8.19 -9.47 5.68
C ILE A 106 9.59 -9.73 5.11
N HIS A 107 10.17 -8.75 4.42
CA HIS A 107 11.46 -8.91 3.74
C HIS A 107 12.67 -8.82 4.67
N SER A 108 12.48 -8.40 5.92
CA SER A 108 13.49 -8.51 6.97
C SER A 108 13.38 -9.80 7.80
N ASN A 109 12.54 -10.75 7.41
CA ASN A 109 12.22 -11.93 8.22
C ASN A 109 11.81 -11.56 9.66
N SER A 110 10.95 -10.53 9.77
CA SER A 110 10.42 -10.01 11.04
C SER A 110 11.46 -9.42 12.00
N THR A 111 12.69 -9.18 11.54
CA THR A 111 13.75 -8.53 12.36
C THR A 111 13.60 -7.02 12.43
N LYS A 112 12.85 -6.40 11.51
CA LYS A 112 12.52 -4.97 11.51
C LYS A 112 11.02 -4.79 11.48
N ASN A 113 10.45 -4.06 12.44
CA ASN A 113 9.01 -3.79 12.52
C ASN A 113 8.70 -2.29 12.61
N PRO A 114 9.18 -1.45 11.67
CA PRO A 114 8.93 -0.02 11.76
C PRO A 114 7.52 0.32 11.29
N ILE A 115 6.90 1.29 11.95
CA ILE A 115 5.67 1.94 11.47
C ILE A 115 6.12 3.14 10.64
N MET A 116 5.78 3.18 9.35
CA MET A 116 6.20 4.23 8.42
C MET A 116 5.31 5.45 8.55
N SER A 117 5.92 6.62 8.41
CA SER A 117 5.27 7.90 8.65
C SER A 117 4.41 8.34 7.46
N ALA A 118 3.09 8.21 7.60
CA ALA A 118 2.15 8.90 6.70
C ALA A 118 2.30 10.43 6.81
N GLN A 119 2.69 10.93 7.98
CA GLN A 119 2.95 12.35 8.25
C GLN A 119 4.00 12.94 7.32
N GLN A 120 5.13 12.24 7.13
CA GLN A 120 6.19 12.69 6.25
C GLN A 120 5.71 12.74 4.80
N ILE A 121 4.96 11.73 4.35
CA ILE A 121 4.49 11.65 2.96
C ILE A 121 3.55 12.82 2.66
N ILE A 122 2.58 13.12 3.54
CA ILE A 122 1.64 14.22 3.31
C ILE A 122 2.31 15.59 3.34
N SER A 123 3.32 15.78 4.19
CA SER A 123 3.93 17.09 4.41
C SER A 123 5.08 17.39 3.45
N CYS A 124 5.91 16.39 3.12
CA CYS A 124 7.16 16.58 2.40
C CYS A 124 7.16 16.08 0.94
N CYS A 125 6.17 15.30 0.52
CA CYS A 125 6.07 14.88 -0.88
C CYS A 125 5.28 15.89 -1.72
N TYR A 126 5.96 16.93 -2.20
CA TYR A 126 5.34 17.97 -3.03
C TYR A 126 4.87 17.48 -4.41
N LEU A 127 5.38 16.34 -4.89
CA LEU A 127 4.91 15.71 -6.14
C LEU A 127 3.75 14.74 -5.91
N CYS A 128 3.44 14.40 -4.65
CA CYS A 128 2.36 13.48 -4.33
C CYS A 128 0.98 14.12 -4.44
N GLY A 129 0.87 15.44 -4.61
CA GLY A 129 -0.41 16.15 -4.67
C GLY A 129 -0.46 17.28 -3.64
N TYR A 130 -1.64 17.48 -3.06
CA TYR A 130 -1.97 18.65 -2.23
C TYR A 130 -2.20 18.26 -0.76
N GLY A 131 -1.42 17.30 -0.24
CA GLY A 131 -1.49 16.87 1.15
C GLY A 131 -2.90 16.42 1.55
N CYS A 132 -3.52 17.15 2.48
CA CYS A 132 -4.87 16.86 2.97
C CYS A 132 -6.01 17.13 1.98
N ASP A 133 -5.72 17.69 0.81
CA ASP A 133 -6.70 17.85 -0.27
C ASP A 133 -6.67 16.70 -1.30
N GLY A 134 -5.77 15.73 -1.12
CA GLY A 134 -5.67 14.52 -1.92
C GLY A 134 -4.34 14.39 -2.63
N GLY A 135 -4.06 13.17 -3.09
CA GLY A 135 -2.78 12.86 -3.70
C GLY A 135 -2.76 11.55 -4.47
N SER A 136 -1.57 11.24 -4.98
CA SER A 136 -1.27 10.13 -5.86
C SER A 136 -0.55 9.02 -5.11
N LEU A 137 -1.12 7.82 -5.20
CA LEU A 137 -0.52 6.61 -4.68
C LEU A 137 0.81 6.28 -5.40
N PHE A 138 0.86 6.53 -6.72
CA PHE A 138 2.05 6.30 -7.53
C PHE A 138 3.21 7.18 -7.07
N GLU A 139 2.95 8.48 -6.94
CA GLU A 139 3.97 9.46 -6.54
C GLU A 139 4.46 9.22 -5.11
N SER A 140 3.64 8.63 -4.24
CA SER A 140 4.06 8.24 -2.88
C SER A 140 5.12 7.15 -2.89
N TRP A 141 4.95 6.14 -3.73
CA TRP A 141 5.96 5.10 -3.90
C TRP A 141 7.18 5.60 -4.67
N ASP A 142 7.01 6.54 -5.59
CA ASP A 142 8.12 7.21 -6.23
C ASP A 142 8.92 8.08 -5.24
N PHE A 143 8.24 8.74 -4.30
CA PHE A 143 8.86 9.45 -3.18
C PHE A 143 9.62 8.48 -2.26
N TYR A 144 9.06 7.31 -1.98
CA TYR A 144 9.78 6.25 -1.26
C TYR A 144 11.09 5.85 -1.95
N ARG A 145 11.07 5.70 -3.28
CA ARG A 145 12.26 5.38 -4.07
C ARG A 145 13.31 6.49 -4.03
N ARG A 146 12.90 7.75 -4.22
CA ARG A 146 13.84 8.88 -4.34
C ARG A 146 14.36 9.38 -3.00
N HIS A 147 13.47 9.46 -2.00
CA HIS A 147 13.74 10.12 -0.72
C HIS A 147 13.67 9.18 0.47
N GLY A 148 12.84 8.14 0.38
CA GLY A 148 12.57 7.21 1.46
C GLY A 148 11.57 7.73 2.47
N PHE A 149 11.08 6.82 3.31
CA PHE A 149 10.18 7.13 4.42
C PHE A 149 10.92 7.04 5.75
N VAL A 150 10.60 7.93 6.69
CA VAL A 150 10.96 7.79 8.10
C VAL A 150 9.87 7.04 8.85
N SER A 151 10.19 6.56 10.04
CA SER A 151 9.20 5.96 10.93
C SER A 151 8.28 7.02 11.54
N GLY A 152 7.07 6.64 11.91
CA GLY A 152 6.06 7.53 12.47
C GLY A 152 4.72 6.84 12.65
N GLY A 153 4.26 6.69 13.89
CA GLY A 153 2.99 6.04 14.23
C GLY A 153 1.78 6.96 14.15
N GLU A 154 0.68 6.51 14.74
CA GLU A 154 -0.59 7.24 14.80
C GLU A 154 -0.51 8.52 15.64
N TYR A 155 -1.58 9.31 15.57
CA TYR A 155 -1.76 10.49 16.41
C TYR A 155 -1.60 10.16 17.91
N ASN A 156 -0.82 10.96 18.62
CA ASN A 156 -0.48 10.79 20.04
C ASN A 156 0.15 9.42 20.41
N SER A 157 0.64 8.64 19.44
CA SER A 157 1.30 7.36 19.72
C SER A 157 2.71 7.53 20.31
N ASN A 158 3.37 8.67 20.05
CA ASN A 158 4.79 8.89 20.32
C ASN A 158 5.70 7.79 19.74
N GLN A 159 5.32 7.20 18.60
CA GLN A 159 6.07 6.14 17.93
C GLN A 159 6.82 6.67 16.70
N GLY A 160 8.10 6.34 16.59
CA GLY A 160 8.92 6.67 15.43
C GLY A 160 9.35 8.14 15.35
N CYS A 161 10.00 8.51 14.24
CA CYS A 161 10.56 9.83 14.00
C CYS A 161 9.50 10.92 13.83
N GLN A 162 8.47 10.66 13.01
CA GLN A 162 7.40 11.61 12.69
C GLN A 162 6.00 10.99 12.86
N PRO A 163 5.48 10.90 14.10
CA PRO A 163 4.10 10.51 14.35
C PRO A 163 3.11 11.42 13.63
N TYR A 164 1.95 10.88 13.28
CA TYR A 164 0.86 11.61 12.65
C TYR A 164 0.36 12.74 13.55
N THR A 165 0.15 13.94 13.00
CA THR A 165 -0.25 15.11 13.79
C THR A 165 -1.74 15.41 13.71
N ILE A 166 -2.45 14.75 12.79
CA ILE A 166 -3.87 14.96 12.53
C ILE A 166 -4.68 13.99 13.41
N PRO A 167 -5.61 14.49 14.25
CA PRO A 167 -6.37 13.64 15.15
C PRO A 167 -7.31 12.70 14.39
N PRO A 168 -7.56 11.49 14.92
CA PRO A 168 -8.56 10.60 14.36
C PRO A 168 -9.95 11.24 14.48
N CYS A 169 -10.80 10.98 13.52
CA CYS A 169 -12.18 11.45 13.52
C CYS A 169 -13.14 10.29 13.24
N LYS A 170 -14.40 10.49 13.62
CA LYS A 170 -15.51 9.54 13.46
C LYS A 170 -16.47 9.99 12.36
N LEU A 171 -16.97 9.03 11.59
CA LEU A 171 -18.04 9.28 10.61
C LEU A 171 -19.38 9.57 11.30
N ILE A 172 -20.33 10.22 10.61
CA ILE A 172 -21.67 10.59 11.15
C ILE A 172 -22.40 9.40 11.78
N ASN A 173 -22.20 8.20 11.23
CA ASN A 173 -22.92 7.00 11.62
C ASN A 173 -22.25 6.24 12.79
N GLU A 174 -21.18 6.78 13.37
CA GLU A 174 -20.48 6.19 14.50
C GLU A 174 -20.95 6.75 15.84
N LYS A 175 -21.03 5.88 16.86
CA LYS A 175 -21.49 6.28 18.20
C LYS A 175 -20.45 7.19 18.89
N PRO A 176 -20.88 8.28 19.58
CA PRO A 176 -20.01 9.08 20.44
C PRO A 176 -19.41 8.24 21.59
N PRO A 177 -18.30 8.66 22.22
CA PRO A 177 -17.60 9.95 22.10
C PRO A 177 -16.54 10.00 20.97
N GLY A 178 -16.26 11.16 20.40
CA GLY A 178 -15.17 11.37 19.42
C GLY A 178 -15.34 12.65 18.58
N HIS A 179 -14.25 13.16 17.99
CA HIS A 179 -14.28 14.28 17.05
C HIS A 179 -14.93 13.84 15.72
N SER A 180 -15.86 14.64 15.18
CA SER A 180 -16.56 14.31 13.94
C SER A 180 -15.75 14.71 12.70
N CYS A 181 -15.66 13.82 11.71
CA CYS A 181 -15.03 14.14 10.42
C CYS A 181 -15.84 15.11 9.54
N THR A 182 -17.01 15.57 9.99
CA THR A 182 -17.94 16.34 9.16
C THR A 182 -17.92 17.83 9.42
N THR A 183 -16.86 18.33 10.03
CA THR A 183 -16.56 19.76 9.94
C THR A 183 -16.36 20.14 8.48
N PHE A 184 -16.96 21.25 8.04
CA PHE A 184 -16.80 21.75 6.66
C PHE A 184 -15.33 22.02 6.32
N ASN A 185 -14.54 22.37 7.33
CA ASN A 185 -13.11 22.60 7.19
C ASN A 185 -12.35 21.30 7.40
N ARG A 186 -11.53 20.94 6.41
CA ARG A 186 -10.52 19.88 6.52
C ARG A 186 -9.35 20.40 7.33
N GLU A 187 -8.57 19.47 7.85
CA GLU A 187 -7.31 19.79 8.51
C GLU A 187 -6.32 20.32 7.47
N GLU A 188 -5.56 21.35 7.87
CA GLU A 188 -4.50 21.90 7.03
C GLU A 188 -3.38 20.89 6.85
N THR A 189 -2.77 20.89 5.66
CA THR A 189 -1.58 20.05 5.41
C THR A 189 -0.46 20.51 6.33
N PRO A 190 0.06 19.64 7.21
CA PRO A 190 1.16 20.02 8.10
C PRO A 190 2.42 20.40 7.32
N THR A 191 3.19 21.34 7.85
CA THR A 191 4.43 21.79 7.23
C THR A 191 5.47 20.66 7.16
N CYS A 192 6.20 20.55 6.04
CA CYS A 192 7.32 19.63 5.94
C CYS A 192 8.44 20.00 6.92
N GLU A 193 8.77 19.10 7.83
CA GLU A 193 9.93 19.20 8.69
C GLU A 193 10.94 18.09 8.36
N LYS A 194 12.20 18.44 8.10
CA LYS A 194 13.29 17.45 7.89
C LYS A 194 14.01 17.10 9.20
N LYS A 195 13.23 16.87 10.26
CA LYS A 195 13.68 16.47 11.61
C LYS A 195 12.65 15.51 12.22
N CYS A 196 13.09 14.68 13.17
CA CYS A 196 12.15 13.93 13.98
C CYS A 196 11.49 14.90 14.98
N ASN A 197 10.16 14.91 15.01
CA ASN A 197 9.38 15.78 15.89
C ASN A 197 8.88 15.04 17.15
N ASN A 198 9.09 13.72 17.23
CA ASN A 198 8.87 12.95 18.43
C ASN A 198 10.01 13.15 19.45
N PRO A 199 9.76 13.76 20.62
CA PRO A 199 10.80 14.02 21.61
C PRO A 199 11.35 12.73 22.24
N ASN A 200 10.62 11.62 22.17
CA ASN A 200 11.03 10.33 22.71
C ASN A 200 11.82 9.47 21.70
N TYR A 201 12.17 10.04 20.54
CA TYR A 201 12.83 9.33 19.46
C TYR A 201 14.24 9.89 19.20
N TYR A 202 15.25 9.06 19.45
CA TYR A 202 16.65 9.50 19.46
C TYR A 202 17.41 9.25 18.15
N THR A 203 16.88 8.41 17.25
CA THR A 203 17.49 8.21 15.93
C THR A 203 17.29 9.46 15.10
N SER A 204 18.36 9.99 14.51
CA SER A 204 18.27 11.18 13.66
C SER A 204 17.40 10.93 12.43
N PHE A 205 16.75 11.99 11.91
CA PHE A 205 15.91 11.93 10.72
C PHE A 205 16.59 11.22 9.55
N ARG A 206 17.88 11.51 9.27
CA ARG A 206 18.62 10.89 8.17
C ARG A 206 18.89 9.41 8.39
N ALA A 207 19.14 9.00 9.64
CA ALA A 207 19.42 7.61 10.00
C ALA A 207 18.16 6.73 10.03
N ASP A 208 16.98 7.34 10.14
CA ASP A 208 15.69 6.63 10.15
C ASP A 208 15.04 6.52 8.75
N ILE A 209 15.75 6.90 7.69
CA ILE A 209 15.22 6.80 6.32
C ILE A 209 15.28 5.35 5.83
N TYR A 210 14.12 4.78 5.50
CA TYR A 210 13.95 3.52 4.79
C TYR A 210 13.69 3.78 3.30
N ARG A 211 14.39 3.05 2.42
CA ARG A 211 14.27 3.19 0.96
C ARG A 211 14.18 1.83 0.29
N GLY A 212 13.63 1.85 -0.93
CA GLY A 212 13.86 0.80 -1.91
C GLY A 212 13.08 1.06 -3.20
N LYS A 213 12.77 0.01 -3.96
CA LYS A 213 12.25 0.13 -5.34
C LYS A 213 10.74 -0.06 -5.39
N TYR A 214 10.07 0.53 -6.37
CA TYR A 214 8.63 0.33 -6.58
C TYR A 214 8.33 0.00 -8.04
N TYR A 215 7.21 -0.69 -8.29
CA TYR A 215 6.76 -1.10 -9.62
C TYR A 215 5.24 -1.28 -9.64
N LYS A 216 4.69 -1.40 -10.84
CA LYS A 216 3.25 -1.62 -11.06
C LYS A 216 2.97 -3.12 -11.16
N VAL A 217 1.86 -3.54 -10.56
CA VAL A 217 1.43 -4.94 -10.57
C VAL A 217 0.20 -5.07 -11.46
N SER A 218 0.24 -5.99 -12.41
CA SER A 218 -0.93 -6.26 -13.23
C SER A 218 -2.00 -6.99 -12.39
N PRO A 219 -3.30 -6.80 -12.66
CA PRO A 219 -4.36 -7.47 -11.92
C PRO A 219 -4.22 -9.00 -11.86
N TYR A 220 -3.75 -9.62 -12.96
CA TYR A 220 -3.54 -11.08 -13.04
C TYR A 220 -2.38 -11.58 -12.16
N MET A 221 -1.46 -10.69 -11.78
CA MET A 221 -0.32 -10.99 -10.90
C MET A 221 -0.59 -10.66 -9.43
N ALA A 222 -1.67 -9.94 -9.12
CA ALA A 222 -1.92 -9.41 -7.79
C ALA A 222 -1.96 -10.50 -6.70
N MET A 223 -2.61 -11.63 -6.97
CA MET A 223 -2.67 -12.75 -6.02
C MET A 223 -1.29 -13.35 -5.76
N LYS A 224 -0.51 -13.57 -6.81
CA LYS A 224 0.87 -14.10 -6.68
C LYS A 224 1.76 -13.12 -5.93
N GLU A 225 1.65 -11.83 -6.25
CA GLU A 225 2.43 -10.78 -5.62
C GLU A 225 2.11 -10.64 -4.13
N ILE A 226 0.81 -10.64 -3.77
CA ILE A 226 0.38 -10.66 -2.37
C ILE A 226 0.92 -11.89 -1.66
N PHE A 227 0.82 -13.06 -2.31
CA PHE A 227 1.26 -14.32 -1.73
C PHE A 227 2.77 -14.32 -1.47
N ASP A 228 3.60 -13.91 -2.44
CA ASP A 228 5.05 -14.02 -2.33
C ASP A 228 5.67 -12.87 -1.50
N ASN A 229 5.13 -11.67 -1.62
CA ASN A 229 5.79 -10.43 -1.15
C ASN A 229 4.95 -9.62 -0.15
N GLY A 230 3.71 -10.03 0.13
CA GLY A 230 2.86 -9.38 1.13
C GLY A 230 1.94 -8.29 0.58
N PRO A 231 1.25 -7.55 1.47
CA PRO A 231 0.24 -6.56 1.10
C PRO A 231 0.70 -5.55 0.04
N ILE A 232 -0.27 -5.09 -0.75
CA ILE A 232 -0.09 -4.23 -1.92
C ILE A 232 -1.02 -3.02 -1.77
N THR A 233 -0.71 -1.90 -2.42
CA THR A 233 -1.64 -0.77 -2.42
C THR A 233 -2.46 -0.74 -3.69
N THR A 234 -3.71 -0.30 -3.57
CA THR A 234 -4.61 -0.12 -4.69
C THR A 234 -5.54 1.07 -4.46
N GLN A 235 -6.22 1.50 -5.51
CA GLN A 235 -7.21 2.55 -5.46
C GLN A 235 -8.45 2.12 -6.25
N PHE A 236 -9.61 2.58 -5.81
CA PHE A 236 -10.89 2.31 -6.45
C PHE A 236 -11.82 3.49 -6.21
N TYR A 237 -12.87 3.60 -7.03
CA TYR A 237 -13.87 4.65 -6.86
C TYR A 237 -14.73 4.36 -5.64
N MET A 238 -14.81 5.34 -4.74
CA MET A 238 -15.75 5.31 -3.61
C MET A 238 -17.10 5.89 -4.04
N TYR A 239 -18.13 5.07 -3.97
CA TYR A 239 -19.52 5.50 -4.12
C TYR A 239 -20.15 5.73 -2.75
N ARG A 240 -21.31 6.41 -2.72
CA ARG A 240 -21.92 6.87 -1.47
C ARG A 240 -22.34 5.71 -0.55
N ASP A 241 -22.84 4.64 -1.13
CA ASP A 241 -23.27 3.40 -0.47
C ASP A 241 -22.12 2.69 0.27
N LEU A 242 -20.89 2.79 -0.23
CA LEU A 242 -19.72 2.22 0.45
C LEU A 242 -19.49 2.81 1.85
N VAL A 243 -19.89 4.07 2.09
CA VAL A 243 -19.77 4.72 3.41
C VAL A 243 -20.61 3.98 4.46
N ASP A 244 -21.69 3.33 4.03
CA ASP A 244 -22.61 2.60 4.90
C ASP A 244 -22.29 1.10 5.00
N TYR A 245 -21.27 0.62 4.27
CA TYR A 245 -20.84 -0.78 4.28
C TYR A 245 -20.55 -1.29 5.70
N LYS A 246 -21.01 -2.51 6.01
CA LYS A 246 -20.81 -3.17 7.33
C LYS A 246 -20.15 -4.55 7.24
N SER A 247 -20.58 -5.39 6.30
CA SER A 247 -20.08 -6.76 6.15
C SER A 247 -20.44 -7.34 4.77
N GLY A 248 -19.79 -8.43 4.39
CA GLY A 248 -20.03 -9.16 3.14
C GLY A 248 -18.96 -8.91 2.09
N VAL A 249 -19.37 -8.92 0.82
CA VAL A 249 -18.54 -8.54 -0.33
C VAL A 249 -19.20 -7.33 -0.96
N TYR A 250 -18.51 -6.19 -0.92
CA TYR A 250 -19.03 -4.95 -1.50
C TYR A 250 -19.09 -5.06 -3.03
N GLN A 251 -20.23 -4.66 -3.60
CA GLN A 251 -20.44 -4.47 -5.02
C GLN A 251 -21.25 -3.18 -5.19
N TYR A 252 -20.76 -2.29 -6.05
CA TYR A 252 -21.55 -1.12 -6.45
C TYR A 252 -22.59 -1.54 -7.49
N ASP A 253 -23.86 -1.28 -7.19
CA ASP A 253 -24.97 -1.45 -8.12
C ASP A 253 -25.50 -0.05 -8.52
N GLU A 254 -25.58 0.21 -9.83
CA GLU A 254 -26.05 1.49 -10.42
C GLU A 254 -27.55 1.72 -10.27
#